data_AF-A0A1H4TTW5-F1
#
_entry.id   AF-A0A1H4TTW5-F1
#
_cell.length_a   1.000
_cell.length_b   1.000
_cell.length_c   1.000
_cell.angle_alpha   90.00
_cell.angle_beta   90.00
_cell.angle_gamma   90.00
#
_symmetry.space_group_name_H-M   'P 1'
#
loop_
_entity.id
_entity.type
_entity.pdbx_description
1 polymer ?
#
loop_
_entity_poly.entity_id
_entity_poly.type
_entity_poly.pdbx_seq_one_letter_code
_entity_poly.pdbx_strand_id
1 'polypeptide(L)'
;MFGGRRRRREQELVEKDRWRVARKLVDEDVTVLGEQVAELHVDTLGDDLDPGARDHYRRAIELYDQAKHLVAASRTADDVTSIEQVVTDARYHRAAVIALRDGEPLPERRDPCFFNPQHGPSMQDVEWSPPGGTPRVIAVCAADARRLAAGEEPLVRMVRIGDRWVPWHLAAGVDGAIDAAARLASRPGHGVHGQQNLAQAYLNQAMGNNNGVGGSLGP
;
A
#
# COMPACT_ATOMS: atom_id res chain seq x y z
N MET A 1 -20.32 -41.95 2.27
CA MET A 1 -20.08 -40.64 2.93
C MET A 1 -18.72 -40.04 2.54
N PHE A 2 -18.44 -39.79 1.24
CA PHE A 2 -17.12 -39.33 0.78
C PHE A 2 -17.06 -37.84 0.39
N GLY A 3 -18.21 -37.17 0.22
CA GLY A 3 -18.27 -35.77 -0.18
C GLY A 3 -18.00 -34.74 0.94
N GLY A 4 -18.10 -35.12 2.22
CA GLY A 4 -17.83 -34.21 3.34
C GLY A 4 -16.34 -33.95 3.55
N ARG A 5 -15.52 -35.01 3.51
CA ARG A 5 -14.05 -34.91 3.65
C ARG A 5 -13.41 -34.16 2.47
N ARG A 6 -13.92 -34.37 1.25
CA ARG A 6 -13.48 -33.64 0.06
C ARG A 6 -13.80 -32.15 0.15
N ARG A 7 -15.04 -31.78 0.48
CA ARG A 7 -15.46 -30.38 0.64
C ARG A 7 -14.66 -29.64 1.71
N ARG A 8 -14.42 -30.29 2.86
CA ARG A 8 -13.58 -29.72 3.93
C ARG A 8 -12.16 -29.44 3.45
N ARG A 9 -11.54 -30.39 2.75
CA ARG A 9 -10.19 -30.22 2.20
C ARG A 9 -10.13 -29.10 1.15
N GLU A 10 -11.16 -28.98 0.31
CA GLU A 10 -11.27 -27.89 -0.67
C GLU A 10 -11.39 -26.52 0.02
N GLN A 11 -12.20 -26.41 1.09
CA GLN A 11 -12.31 -25.19 1.90
C GLN A 11 -10.98 -24.80 2.58
N GLU A 12 -10.30 -25.77 3.21
CA GLU A 12 -8.99 -25.55 3.85
C GLU A 12 -7.93 -25.05 2.84
N LEU A 13 -7.99 -25.52 1.58
CA LEU A 13 -7.11 -25.02 0.51
C LEU A 13 -7.44 -23.58 0.12
N VAL A 14 -8.73 -23.24 -0.02
CA VAL A 14 -9.17 -21.88 -0.32
C VAL A 14 -8.73 -20.91 0.78
N GLU A 15 -8.95 -21.26 2.06
CA GLU A 15 -8.52 -20.43 3.19
C GLU A 15 -7.00 -20.21 3.20
N LYS A 16 -6.23 -21.28 2.94
CA LYS A 16 -4.77 -21.19 2.85
C LYS A 16 -4.30 -20.29 1.71
N ASP A 17 -4.97 -20.34 0.56
CA ASP A 17 -4.63 -19.49 -0.58
C ASP A 17 -5.03 -18.03 -0.34
N ARG A 18 -6.18 -17.78 0.32
CA ARG A 18 -6.56 -16.44 0.79
C ARG A 18 -5.47 -15.85 1.71
N TRP A 19 -5.04 -16.62 2.71
CA TRP A 19 -3.94 -16.20 3.60
C TRP A 19 -2.63 -15.94 2.85
N ARG A 20 -2.25 -16.79 1.90
CA ARG A 20 -1.01 -16.61 1.10
C ARG A 20 -1.00 -15.30 0.33
N VAL A 21 -2.13 -14.95 -0.31
CA VAL A 21 -2.27 -13.71 -1.08
C VAL A 21 -2.19 -12.50 -0.14
N ALA A 22 -2.96 -12.53 0.95
CA ALA A 22 -2.97 -11.47 1.95
C ALA A 22 -1.57 -11.24 2.54
N ARG A 23 -0.94 -12.32 3.03
CA ARG A 23 0.36 -12.29 3.69
C ARG A 23 1.43 -11.71 2.77
N LYS A 24 1.41 -12.03 1.48
CA LYS A 24 2.36 -11.47 0.52
C LYS A 24 2.25 -9.94 0.42
N LEU A 25 1.03 -9.40 0.33
CA LEU A 25 0.81 -7.96 0.20
C LEU A 25 1.28 -7.21 1.46
N VAL A 26 0.98 -7.77 2.63
CA VAL A 26 1.40 -7.17 3.91
C VAL A 26 2.90 -7.33 4.16
N ASP A 27 3.52 -8.43 3.74
CA ASP A 27 4.97 -8.61 3.83
C ASP A 27 5.72 -7.56 2.98
N GLU A 28 5.22 -7.27 1.78
CA GLU A 28 5.70 -6.15 0.95
C GLU A 28 5.52 -4.80 1.67
N ASP A 29 4.38 -4.59 2.34
CA ASP A 29 4.10 -3.36 3.09
C ASP A 29 4.99 -3.16 4.32
N VAL A 30 5.26 -4.24 5.07
CA VAL A 30 6.17 -4.23 6.21
C VAL A 30 7.61 -4.01 5.75
N THR A 31 8.00 -4.56 4.60
CA THR A 31 9.31 -4.28 4.00
C THR A 31 9.48 -2.80 3.68
N VAL A 32 8.53 -2.20 2.95
CA VAL A 32 8.55 -0.76 2.64
C VAL A 32 8.49 0.09 3.91
N LEU A 33 7.69 -0.31 4.90
CA LEU A 33 7.67 0.38 6.20
C LEU A 33 9.05 0.36 6.89
N GLY A 34 9.77 -0.76 6.81
CA GLY A 34 11.13 -0.87 7.35
C GLY A 34 12.10 0.11 6.68
N GLU A 35 12.03 0.24 5.36
CA GLU A 35 12.81 1.23 4.59
C GLU A 35 12.45 2.66 5.01
N GLN A 36 11.15 2.95 5.13
CA GLN A 36 10.64 4.25 5.56
C GLN A 36 11.05 4.66 6.97
N VAL A 37 11.12 3.70 7.90
CA VAL A 37 11.59 3.91 9.27
C VAL A 37 13.11 4.08 9.30
N ALA A 38 13.84 3.35 8.46
CA ALA A 38 15.29 3.50 8.34
C ALA A 38 15.67 4.88 7.76
N GLU A 39 14.96 5.34 6.72
CA GLU A 39 15.11 6.70 6.17
C GLU A 39 14.83 7.75 7.23
N LEU A 40 13.73 7.61 7.99
CA LEU A 40 13.40 8.50 9.10
C LEU A 40 14.51 8.55 10.16
N HIS A 41 15.18 7.42 10.43
CA HIS A 41 16.33 7.41 11.34
C HIS A 41 17.47 8.27 10.81
N VAL A 42 17.83 8.14 9.53
CA VAL A 42 18.90 8.95 8.92
C VAL A 42 18.58 10.44 8.96
N ASP A 43 17.34 10.81 8.63
CA ASP A 43 16.89 12.21 8.65
C ASP A 43 16.86 12.82 10.05
N THR A 44 16.76 12.00 11.09
CA THR A 44 16.71 12.45 12.48
C THR A 44 18.06 12.37 13.19
N LEU A 45 19.06 11.71 12.58
CA LEU A 45 20.44 11.61 13.09
C LEU A 45 21.17 12.95 12.91
N GLY A 46 20.84 13.93 13.76
CA GLY A 46 21.46 15.26 13.74
C GLY A 46 20.61 16.34 14.39
N ASP A 47 19.30 16.11 14.51
CA ASP A 47 18.35 17.06 15.07
C ASP A 47 18.10 16.79 16.56
N ASP A 48 18.10 17.85 17.37
CA ASP A 48 17.51 17.81 18.71
C ASP A 48 15.99 17.75 18.56
N LEU A 49 15.48 16.54 18.29
CA LEU A 49 14.04 16.32 18.16
C LEU A 49 13.30 16.80 19.42
N ASP A 50 12.23 17.55 19.22
CA ASP A 50 11.28 17.87 20.29
C ASP A 50 10.75 16.58 20.95
N PRO A 51 10.43 16.56 22.26
CA PRO A 51 9.92 15.37 22.94
C PRO A 51 8.72 14.71 22.25
N GLY A 52 7.81 15.48 21.64
CA GLY A 52 6.68 14.93 20.88
C GLY A 52 7.12 14.14 19.65
N ALA A 53 8.10 14.66 18.91
CA ALA A 53 8.64 13.97 17.74
C ALA A 53 9.39 12.69 18.14
N ARG A 54 10.15 12.70 19.24
CA ARG A 54 10.79 11.47 19.77
C ARG A 54 9.79 10.40 20.16
N ASP A 55 8.67 10.79 20.77
CA ASP A 55 7.63 9.84 21.18
C ASP A 55 6.95 9.19 19.97
N HIS A 56 6.64 9.96 18.93
CA HIS A 56 6.13 9.41 17.68
C HIS A 56 7.15 8.54 16.95
N TYR A 57 8.42 8.93 16.94
CA TYR A 57 9.50 8.13 16.34
C TYR A 57 9.61 6.75 17.00
N ARG A 58 9.61 6.73 18.34
CA ARG A 58 9.61 5.48 19.12
C ARG A 58 8.40 4.60 18.78
N ARG A 59 7.20 5.18 18.74
CA ARG A 59 5.98 4.44 18.37
C ARG A 59 6.04 3.86 16.96
N ALA A 60 6.59 4.59 15.99
CA ALA A 60 6.75 4.08 14.62
C ALA A 60 7.65 2.84 14.58
N ILE A 61 8.76 2.84 15.34
CA ILE A 61 9.65 1.68 15.46
C ILE A 61 8.95 0.51 16.16
N GLU A 62 8.28 0.77 17.30
CA GLU A 62 7.56 -0.26 18.06
C GLU A 62 6.49 -0.94 17.21
N LEU A 63 5.71 -0.17 16.44
CA LEU A 63 4.67 -0.70 15.55
C LEU A 63 5.26 -1.44 14.35
N TYR A 64 6.38 -0.98 13.79
CA TYR A 64 7.11 -1.72 12.77
C TYR A 64 7.59 -3.08 13.30
N ASP A 65 8.15 -3.11 14.51
CA ASP A 65 8.58 -4.35 15.14
C ASP A 65 7.41 -5.30 15.42
N GLN A 66 6.32 -4.77 15.95
CA GLN A 66 5.07 -5.49 16.13
C GLN A 66 4.56 -6.06 14.80
N ALA A 67 4.57 -5.29 13.71
CA ALA A 67 4.10 -5.73 12.40
C ALA A 67 4.92 -6.94 11.90
N LYS A 68 6.25 -6.92 12.01
CA LYS A 68 7.11 -8.07 11.66
C LYS A 68 6.71 -9.32 12.45
N HIS A 69 6.52 -9.17 13.76
CA HIS A 69 6.14 -10.28 14.63
C HIS A 69 4.76 -10.86 14.26
N LEU A 70 3.78 -10.00 13.97
CA LEU A 70 2.44 -10.44 13.57
C LEU A 70 2.46 -11.12 12.19
N VAL A 71 3.22 -10.62 11.21
CA VAL A 71 3.35 -11.26 9.90
C VAL A 71 3.93 -12.67 10.03
N ALA A 72 4.94 -12.84 10.89
CA ALA A 72 5.56 -14.13 11.17
C ALA A 72 4.60 -15.10 11.89
N ALA A 73 3.73 -14.57 12.76
CA ALA A 73 2.76 -15.37 13.52
C ALA A 73 1.45 -15.67 12.77
N SER A 74 1.12 -14.90 11.72
CA SER A 74 -0.15 -14.99 11.00
C SER A 74 -0.41 -16.37 10.38
N ARG A 75 -1.65 -16.84 10.47
CA ARG A 75 -2.09 -18.14 9.94
C ARG A 75 -3.35 -18.05 9.10
N THR A 76 -4.10 -16.97 9.22
CA THR A 76 -5.38 -16.74 8.53
C THR A 76 -5.38 -15.39 7.80
N ALA A 77 -6.28 -15.21 6.84
CA ALA A 77 -6.44 -13.92 6.17
C ALA A 77 -6.84 -12.81 7.16
N ASP A 78 -7.70 -13.13 8.13
CA ASP A 78 -8.16 -12.20 9.17
C ASP A 78 -7.01 -11.72 10.06
N ASP A 79 -6.05 -12.61 10.40
CA ASP A 79 -4.82 -12.22 11.10
C ASP A 79 -4.11 -11.12 10.29
N VAL A 80 -4.04 -11.26 8.97
CA VAL A 80 -3.34 -10.32 8.09
C VAL A 80 -4.06 -8.98 7.98
N THR A 81 -5.39 -8.97 7.88
CA THR A 81 -6.18 -7.73 7.88
C THR A 81 -5.93 -6.92 9.16
N SER A 82 -5.76 -7.58 10.32
CA SER A 82 -5.42 -6.88 11.57
C SER A 82 -4.04 -6.19 11.54
N ILE A 83 -3.11 -6.69 10.73
CA ILE A 83 -1.75 -6.12 10.59
C ILE A 83 -1.78 -4.85 9.75
N GLU A 84 -2.70 -4.72 8.79
CA GLU A 84 -2.84 -3.51 7.98
C GLU A 84 -3.06 -2.26 8.84
N GLN A 85 -3.84 -2.41 9.92
CA GLN A 85 -4.05 -1.33 10.88
C GLN A 85 -2.76 -0.95 11.61
N VAL A 86 -1.98 -1.93 12.07
CA VAL A 86 -0.67 -1.70 12.73
C VAL A 86 0.30 -0.97 11.79
N VAL A 87 0.36 -1.39 10.53
CA VAL A 87 1.18 -0.73 9.50
C VAL A 87 0.71 0.70 9.23
N THR A 88 -0.60 0.90 9.15
CA THR A 88 -1.21 2.23 8.97
C THR A 88 -0.89 3.16 10.14
N ASP A 89 -0.98 2.66 11.36
CA ASP A 89 -0.62 3.41 12.57
C ASP A 89 0.88 3.76 12.62
N ALA A 90 1.75 2.85 12.19
CA ALA A 90 3.18 3.13 12.08
C ALA A 90 3.45 4.28 11.09
N ARG A 91 2.76 4.29 9.94
CA ARG A 91 2.89 5.35 8.93
C ARG A 91 2.31 6.67 9.40
N TYR A 92 1.23 6.67 10.19
CA TYR A 92 0.75 7.87 10.86
C TYR A 92 1.82 8.45 11.79
N HIS A 93 2.46 7.61 12.60
CA HIS A 93 3.51 8.06 13.51
C HIS A 93 4.74 8.59 12.77
N ARG A 94 5.14 7.96 11.65
CA ARG A 94 6.16 8.52 10.75
C ARG A 94 5.76 9.91 10.23
N ALA A 95 4.52 10.07 9.75
CA ALA A 95 4.04 11.37 9.26
C ALA A 95 4.03 12.43 10.37
N ALA A 96 3.69 12.05 11.59
CA ALA A 96 3.74 12.94 12.76
C ALA A 96 5.16 13.39 13.11
N VAL A 97 6.17 12.52 13.00
CA VAL A 97 7.57 12.91 13.19
C VAL A 97 7.99 13.96 12.17
N ILE A 98 7.67 13.73 10.89
CA ILE A 98 8.00 14.65 9.80
C ILE A 98 7.32 16.00 10.03
N ALA A 99 6.03 16.01 10.35
CA ALA A 99 5.29 17.24 10.60
C ALA A 99 5.89 18.05 11.76
N LEU A 100 6.16 17.41 12.90
CA LEU A 100 6.73 18.10 14.05
C LEU A 100 8.15 18.62 13.80
N ARG A 101 8.98 17.88 13.05
CA ARG A 101 10.31 18.34 12.63
C ARG A 101 10.21 19.60 11.77
N ASP A 102 9.23 19.63 10.86
CA ASP A 102 9.05 20.73 9.91
C ASP A 102 8.26 21.92 10.52
N GLY A 103 7.86 21.82 11.80
CA GLY A 103 7.06 22.86 12.47
C GLY A 103 5.60 22.91 12.04
N GLU A 104 5.11 21.86 11.38
CA GLU A 104 3.75 21.70 10.89
C GLU A 104 2.84 21.05 11.95
N PRO A 105 1.51 21.28 11.90
CA PRO A 105 0.57 20.61 12.80
C PRO A 105 0.58 19.09 12.57
N LEU A 106 0.24 18.35 13.63
CA LEU A 106 0.08 16.90 13.52
C LEU A 106 -0.95 16.53 12.44
N PRO A 107 -0.68 15.47 11.65
CA PRO A 107 -1.64 15.01 10.67
C PRO A 107 -2.93 14.55 11.34
N GLU A 108 -4.06 14.74 10.67
CA GLU A 108 -5.32 14.11 11.07
C GLU A 108 -5.25 12.59 10.90
N ARG A 109 -5.95 11.84 11.76
CA ARG A 109 -6.12 10.39 11.58
C ARG A 109 -7.16 10.10 10.50
N ARG A 110 -6.72 10.21 9.25
CA ARG A 110 -7.51 9.92 8.05
C ARG A 110 -7.13 8.56 7.45
N ASP A 111 -7.96 8.09 6.53
CA ASP A 111 -7.65 6.92 5.71
C ASP A 111 -6.32 7.12 4.95
N PRO A 112 -5.59 6.03 4.65
CA PRO A 112 -4.37 6.11 3.84
C PRO A 112 -4.61 6.72 2.45
N CYS A 113 -3.54 7.15 1.78
CA CYS A 113 -3.65 7.64 0.41
C CYS A 113 -4.32 6.60 -0.51
N PHE A 114 -5.36 7.05 -1.21
CA PHE A 114 -6.17 6.24 -2.11
C PHE A 114 -5.36 5.48 -3.19
N PHE A 115 -4.34 6.11 -3.76
CA PHE A 115 -3.52 5.51 -4.83
C PHE A 115 -2.46 4.55 -4.31
N ASN A 116 -1.93 4.85 -3.13
CA ASN A 116 -0.91 4.04 -2.48
C ASN A 116 -0.92 4.26 -0.95
N PRO A 117 -1.43 3.30 -0.16
CA PRO A 117 -1.40 3.37 1.29
C PRO A 117 0.00 3.46 1.89
N GLN A 118 1.04 3.13 1.12
CA GLN A 118 2.44 3.28 1.53
C GLN A 118 2.85 4.74 1.67
N HIS A 119 2.12 5.69 1.08
CA HIS A 119 2.38 7.12 1.27
C HIS A 119 1.97 7.63 2.66
N GLY A 120 1.26 6.82 3.46
CA GLY A 120 0.75 7.22 4.77
C GLY A 120 -0.63 7.88 4.70
N PRO A 121 -1.03 8.63 5.74
CA PRO A 121 -2.36 9.22 5.84
C PRO A 121 -2.63 10.20 4.69
N SER A 122 -3.88 10.22 4.23
CA SER A 122 -4.36 11.28 3.35
C SER A 122 -4.35 12.63 4.07
N MET A 123 -4.22 13.71 3.29
CA MET A 123 -4.21 15.10 3.81
C MET A 123 -5.31 15.96 3.21
N GLN A 124 -5.86 15.55 2.06
CA GLN A 124 -6.91 16.30 1.37
C GLN A 124 -7.78 15.40 0.52
N ASP A 125 -9.00 15.86 0.29
CA ASP A 125 -9.94 15.24 -0.64
C ASP A 125 -9.87 15.96 -1.99
N VAL A 126 -9.83 15.19 -3.08
CA VAL A 126 -9.76 15.70 -4.45
C VAL A 126 -10.82 15.03 -5.32
N GLU A 127 -11.39 15.79 -6.26
CA GLU A 127 -12.20 15.20 -7.32
C GLU A 127 -11.28 14.57 -8.37
N TRP A 128 -11.50 13.29 -8.66
CA TRP A 128 -10.71 12.54 -9.61
C TRP A 128 -11.58 11.53 -10.37
N SER A 129 -11.28 11.37 -11.67
CA SER A 129 -11.93 10.38 -12.53
C SER A 129 -10.91 9.34 -12.97
N PRO A 130 -11.17 8.04 -12.77
CA PRO A 130 -10.38 7.01 -13.43
C PRO A 130 -10.52 7.14 -14.95
N PRO A 131 -9.52 6.71 -15.75
CA PRO A 131 -9.64 6.70 -17.19
C PRO A 131 -10.88 5.94 -17.67
N GLY A 132 -11.78 6.64 -18.38
CA GLY A 132 -13.05 6.10 -18.85
C GLY A 132 -14.12 5.85 -17.78
N GLY A 133 -13.91 6.33 -16.55
CA GLY A 133 -14.85 6.19 -15.44
C GLY A 133 -15.50 7.50 -15.01
N THR A 134 -16.27 7.43 -13.93
CA THR A 134 -17.03 8.56 -13.38
C THR A 134 -16.19 9.34 -12.36
N PRO A 135 -16.29 10.69 -12.32
CA PRO A 135 -15.71 11.50 -11.25
C PRO A 135 -16.15 11.03 -9.86
N ARG A 136 -15.22 11.08 -8.92
CA ARG A 136 -15.46 10.80 -7.51
C ARG A 136 -14.49 11.57 -6.62
N VAL A 137 -14.93 11.85 -5.40
CA VAL A 137 -14.06 12.42 -4.37
C VAL A 137 -13.24 11.30 -3.73
N ILE A 138 -11.93 11.48 -3.67
CA ILE A 138 -10.98 10.52 -3.08
C ILE A 138 -10.03 11.23 -2.12
N ALA A 139 -9.58 10.52 -1.08
CA ALA A 139 -8.64 11.02 -0.09
C ALA A 139 -7.20 10.70 -0.51
N VAL A 140 -6.34 11.71 -0.66
CA VAL A 140 -4.97 11.56 -1.18
C VAL A 140 -3.93 12.21 -0.27
N CYS A 141 -2.70 11.72 -0.32
CA CYS A 141 -1.59 12.38 0.37
C CYS A 141 -1.20 13.69 -0.32
N ALA A 142 -0.45 14.54 0.38
CA ALA A 142 0.00 15.84 -0.14
C ALA A 142 0.87 15.71 -1.41
N ALA A 143 1.59 14.60 -1.60
CA ALA A 143 2.39 14.39 -2.81
C ALA A 143 1.50 14.12 -4.04
N ASP A 144 0.56 13.17 -3.95
CA ASP A 144 -0.36 12.87 -5.05
C ASP A 144 -1.33 14.02 -5.33
N ALA A 145 -1.75 14.74 -4.30
CA ALA A 145 -2.50 15.98 -4.46
C ALA A 145 -1.79 17.01 -5.34
N ARG A 146 -0.50 17.26 -5.09
CA ARG A 146 0.31 18.20 -5.87
C ARG A 146 0.46 17.74 -7.32
N ARG A 147 0.67 16.44 -7.54
CA ARG A 147 0.73 15.86 -8.90
C ARG A 147 -0.56 16.10 -9.67
N LEU A 148 -1.70 15.76 -9.08
CA LEU A 148 -3.00 15.94 -9.70
C LEU A 148 -3.29 17.42 -10.01
N ALA A 149 -2.96 18.32 -9.08
CA ALA A 149 -3.11 19.77 -9.30
C ALA A 149 -2.22 20.30 -10.44
N ALA A 150 -1.07 19.67 -10.67
CA ALA A 150 -0.17 19.96 -11.79
C ALA A 150 -0.59 19.28 -13.12
N GLY A 151 -1.67 18.49 -13.12
CA GLY A 151 -2.07 17.67 -14.28
C GLY A 151 -1.17 16.46 -14.51
N GLU A 152 -0.35 16.09 -13.53
CA GLU A 152 0.48 14.88 -13.54
C GLU A 152 -0.31 13.67 -13.02
N GLU A 153 0.13 12.48 -13.45
CA GLU A 153 -0.40 11.22 -12.95
C GLU A 153 0.03 10.98 -11.49
N PRO A 154 -0.85 10.39 -10.65
CA PRO A 154 -0.53 10.02 -9.28
C PRO A 154 0.43 8.82 -9.24
N LEU A 155 1.12 8.64 -8.11
CA LEU A 155 1.98 7.48 -7.88
C LEU A 155 1.12 6.28 -7.44
N VAL A 156 0.58 5.56 -8.43
CA VAL A 156 -0.28 4.41 -8.19
C VAL A 156 0.51 3.16 -7.81
N ARG A 157 0.19 2.55 -6.66
CA ARG A 157 0.76 1.26 -6.28
C ARG A 157 0.22 0.18 -7.21
N MET A 158 1.13 -0.60 -7.79
CA MET A 158 0.80 -1.80 -8.55
C MET A 158 1.03 -3.03 -7.68
N VAL A 159 0.01 -3.89 -7.58
CA VAL A 159 0.11 -5.16 -6.84
C VAL A 159 -0.04 -6.34 -7.76
N ARG A 160 0.69 -7.42 -7.48
CA ARG A 160 0.63 -8.64 -8.29
C ARG A 160 -0.39 -9.62 -7.72
N ILE A 161 -1.48 -9.83 -8.45
CA ILE A 161 -2.55 -10.77 -8.12
C ILE A 161 -2.52 -11.90 -9.17
N GLY A 162 -2.00 -13.06 -8.77
CA GLY A 162 -1.70 -14.15 -9.69
C GLY A 162 -0.62 -13.76 -10.72
N ASP A 163 -0.96 -13.84 -12.00
CA ASP A 163 -0.11 -13.45 -13.13
C ASP A 163 -0.31 -11.99 -13.58
N ARG A 164 -1.22 -11.25 -12.93
CA ARG A 164 -1.58 -9.89 -13.34
C ARG A 164 -1.07 -8.83 -12.36
N TRP A 165 -0.72 -7.68 -12.93
CA TRP A 165 -0.53 -6.44 -12.19
C TRP A 165 -1.85 -5.68 -12.14
N VAL A 166 -2.23 -5.23 -10.96
CA VAL A 166 -3.49 -4.54 -10.71
C VAL A 166 -3.18 -3.25 -9.94
N PRO A 167 -3.73 -2.09 -10.37
CA PRO A 167 -3.68 -0.86 -9.59
C PRO A 167 -4.35 -1.06 -8.23
N TRP A 168 -3.71 -0.61 -7.15
CA TRP A 168 -4.19 -0.81 -5.79
C TRP A 168 -5.63 -0.33 -5.58
N HIS A 169 -5.95 0.86 -6.09
CA HIS A 169 -7.29 1.45 -5.97
C HIS A 169 -8.39 0.69 -6.74
N LEU A 170 -8.03 -0.27 -7.59
CA LEU A 170 -8.96 -1.23 -8.20
C LEU A 170 -8.97 -2.58 -7.50
N ALA A 171 -7.93 -2.91 -6.76
CA ALA A 171 -7.87 -4.11 -5.93
C ALA A 171 -8.79 -3.99 -4.70
N ALA A 172 -9.18 -2.78 -4.29
CA ALA A 172 -10.06 -2.54 -3.13
C ALA A 172 -9.50 -3.12 -1.82
N GLY A 173 -8.22 -2.84 -1.53
CA GLY A 173 -7.55 -3.32 -0.33
C GLY A 173 -7.05 -4.77 -0.45
N VAL A 174 -6.57 -5.31 0.67
CA VAL A 174 -6.20 -6.72 0.76
C VAL A 174 -7.40 -7.64 0.52
N ASP A 175 -8.58 -7.34 1.07
CA ASP A 175 -9.78 -8.15 0.88
C ASP A 175 -10.20 -8.27 -0.58
N GLY A 176 -10.25 -7.16 -1.32
CA GLY A 176 -10.57 -7.22 -2.73
C GLY A 176 -9.46 -7.86 -3.57
N ALA A 177 -8.19 -7.78 -3.14
CA ALA A 177 -7.09 -8.50 -3.78
C ALA A 177 -7.20 -10.03 -3.59
N ILE A 178 -7.60 -10.46 -2.40
CA ILE A 178 -7.91 -11.87 -2.09
C ILE A 178 -9.06 -12.35 -2.98
N ASP A 179 -10.14 -11.57 -3.09
CA ASP A 179 -11.30 -11.94 -3.91
C ASP A 179 -11.00 -11.92 -5.42
N ALA A 180 -10.13 -11.02 -5.87
CA ALA A 180 -9.62 -11.02 -7.24
C ALA A 180 -8.78 -12.28 -7.53
N ALA A 181 -7.90 -12.67 -6.61
CA ALA A 181 -7.10 -13.89 -6.73
C ALA A 181 -7.99 -15.15 -6.78
N ALA A 182 -9.00 -15.24 -5.92
CA ALA A 182 -9.94 -16.36 -5.90
C ALA A 182 -10.72 -16.48 -7.22
N ARG A 183 -11.15 -15.35 -7.81
CA ARG A 183 -11.82 -15.31 -9.12
C ARG A 183 -10.91 -15.73 -10.27
N LEU A 184 -9.63 -15.37 -10.24
CA LEU A 184 -8.64 -15.78 -11.24
C LEU A 184 -8.35 -17.28 -11.15
N ALA A 185 -8.18 -17.82 -9.94
CA ALA A 185 -7.95 -19.24 -9.72
C ALA A 185 -9.14 -20.11 -10.17
N SER A 186 -10.36 -19.59 -10.09
CA SER A 186 -11.60 -20.31 -10.44
C SER A 186 -11.94 -20.31 -11.93
N ARG A 187 -11.26 -19.50 -12.77
CA ARG A 187 -11.56 -19.38 -14.21
C ARG A 187 -10.45 -20.03 -15.05
N PRO A 188 -10.72 -21.15 -15.76
CA PRO A 188 -9.80 -21.64 -16.77
C PRO A 188 -9.85 -20.70 -17.98
N GLY A 189 -8.76 -19.97 -18.24
CA GLY A 189 -8.47 -19.30 -19.50
C GLY A 189 -9.55 -18.36 -20.07
N HIS A 190 -9.71 -17.15 -19.52
CA HIS A 190 -10.28 -16.04 -20.32
C HIS A 190 -9.80 -14.66 -19.83
N GLY A 191 -9.17 -13.92 -20.74
CA GLY A 191 -8.66 -12.57 -20.52
C GLY A 191 -9.80 -11.56 -20.38
N VAL A 192 -9.71 -10.71 -19.37
CA VAL A 192 -10.60 -9.55 -19.22
C VAL A 192 -9.86 -8.37 -19.85
N HIS A 193 -10.14 -8.10 -21.13
CA HIS A 193 -9.40 -7.11 -21.93
C HIS A 193 -9.53 -5.66 -21.42
N GLY A 194 -10.54 -5.32 -20.63
CA GLY A 194 -10.75 -3.94 -20.15
C GLY A 194 -9.79 -3.48 -19.04
N GLN A 195 -9.45 -4.34 -18.08
CA GLN A 195 -8.56 -3.98 -16.96
C GLN A 195 -7.08 -4.04 -17.35
N GLN A 196 -6.73 -4.82 -18.38
CA GLN A 196 -5.37 -4.96 -18.88
C GLN A 196 -4.83 -3.63 -19.44
N ASN A 197 -5.67 -2.84 -20.12
CA ASN A 197 -5.25 -1.58 -20.72
C ASN A 197 -4.87 -0.52 -19.68
N LEU A 198 -5.62 -0.42 -18.57
CA LEU A 198 -5.31 0.53 -17.49
C LEU A 198 -4.07 0.10 -16.70
N ALA A 199 -3.96 -1.18 -16.37
CA ALA A 199 -2.76 -1.71 -15.71
C ALA A 199 -1.52 -1.50 -16.58
N GLN A 200 -1.62 -1.73 -17.90
CA GLN A 200 -0.52 -1.49 -18.83
C GLN A 200 -0.16 0.01 -18.93
N ALA A 201 -1.14 0.91 -18.90
CA ALA A 201 -0.90 2.35 -18.88
C ALA A 201 -0.07 2.76 -17.65
N TYR A 202 -0.44 2.29 -16.46
CA TYR A 202 0.34 2.56 -15.23
C TYR A 202 1.71 1.88 -15.21
N LEU A 203 1.83 0.63 -15.70
CA LEU A 203 3.12 -0.07 -15.75
C LEU A 203 4.12 0.60 -16.70
N ASN A 204 3.67 1.04 -17.87
CA ASN A 204 4.52 1.75 -18.82
C ASN A 204 5.06 3.06 -18.20
N GLN A 205 4.30 3.69 -17.31
CA GLN A 205 4.70 4.91 -16.60
C GLN A 205 5.70 4.62 -15.46
N ALA A 206 5.44 3.59 -14.64
CA ALA A 206 6.36 3.17 -13.58
C ALA A 206 7.75 2.78 -14.14
N MET A 207 7.77 2.12 -15.30
CA MET A 207 9.01 1.76 -16.01
C MET A 207 9.66 2.94 -16.74
N GLY A 208 8.88 3.90 -17.23
CA GLY A 208 9.37 5.11 -17.92
C GLY A 208 10.06 6.10 -16.98
N ASN A 209 9.62 6.20 -15.72
CA ASN A 209 10.22 7.09 -14.71
C ASN A 209 11.63 6.63 -14.26
N ASN A 210 12.01 5.38 -14.52
CA ASN A 210 13.33 4.84 -14.17
C ASN A 210 14.44 5.20 -15.18
N ASN A 211 14.09 5.84 -16.31
CA ASN A 211 15.04 6.29 -17.33
C ASN A 211 15.41 7.78 -17.23
N GLY A 212 15.00 8.48 -16.17
CA GLY A 212 15.22 9.93 -15.98
C GLY A 212 16.46 10.35 -15.19
N VAL A 213 17.25 9.42 -14.64
CA VAL A 213 18.46 9.74 -13.86
C VAL A 213 19.71 9.30 -14.65
N GLY A 214 20.00 10.02 -15.73
CA GLY A 214 21.23 9.88 -16.50
C GLY A 214 21.76 11.26 -16.83
N GLY A 215 22.68 11.75 -15.99
CA GLY A 215 23.25 13.09 -16.11
C GLY A 215 23.89 13.38 -17.46
N SER A 216 23.88 14.67 -17.83
CA SER A 216 24.95 15.24 -18.63
C SER A 216 25.48 16.47 -17.90
N LEU A 217 26.65 16.28 -17.31
CA LEU A 217 27.56 17.34 -16.89
C LEU A 217 28.31 17.84 -18.12
N GLY A 218 28.19 19.14 -18.38
CA GLY A 218 29.23 20.01 -18.95
C GLY A 218 29.30 20.13 -20.48
N PRO A 219 30.08 21.10 -20.98
CA PRO A 219 30.85 22.13 -20.25
C PRO A 219 30.14 23.48 -20.11
#